data_AF-A0A418WBC8-F1
#
_entry.id   AF-A0A418WBC8-F1
#
_cell.length_a   1.000
_cell.length_b   1.000
_cell.length_c   1.000
_cell.angle_alpha   90.00
_cell.angle_beta   90.00
_cell.angle_gamma   90.00
#
_symmetry.space_group_name_H-M   'P 1'
#
loop_
_entity.id
_entity.type
_entity.pdbx_description
1 polymer ?
#
loop_
_entity_poly.entity_id
_entity_poly.type
_entity_poly.pdbx_seq_one_letter_code
_entity_poly.pdbx_strand_id
1 'polypeptide(L)'
;MTAMAPSQSLEAVTQFFQHQGLDIRQAPLKDFVSCLLGFYERVEFSNLAPDGGDMLLLQFGTYDWGAGTHFEFDITRQFITADEQDDDAISQLNCSLLYRPTPALMAVGEGDKWCSTRAELGTFQAFIEASSAYAAIIGEPVFDRRLAWSLV
;
A
#
# COMPACT_ATOMS: atom_id res chain seq x y z
N MET A 1 -14.22 -4.76 22.39
CA MET A 1 -14.02 -5.03 20.95
C MET A 1 -12.88 -6.01 20.85
N THR A 2 -13.07 -7.13 20.16
CA THR A 2 -11.99 -8.06 19.86
C THR A 2 -11.02 -7.35 18.90
N ALA A 3 -9.72 -7.41 19.16
CA ALA A 3 -8.73 -6.79 18.29
C ALA A 3 -8.65 -7.53 16.94
N MET A 4 -8.30 -6.81 15.87
CA MET A 4 -8.33 -7.29 14.50
C MET A 4 -7.04 -8.03 14.15
N ALA A 5 -7.14 -9.18 13.47
CA ALA A 5 -5.99 -9.94 12.97
C ALA A 5 -5.54 -9.41 11.59
N PRO A 6 -4.24 -9.45 11.24
CA PRO A 6 -3.72 -8.99 9.94
C PRO A 6 -4.44 -9.57 8.71
N SER A 7 -4.90 -10.83 8.78
CA SER A 7 -5.67 -11.48 7.72
C SER A 7 -7.02 -10.82 7.40
N GLN A 8 -7.52 -9.97 8.30
CA GLN A 8 -8.75 -9.19 8.11
C GLN A 8 -8.49 -7.83 7.44
N SER A 9 -7.23 -7.49 7.16
CA SER A 9 -6.84 -6.17 6.68
C SER A 9 -7.45 -5.78 5.33
N LEU A 10 -7.64 -6.74 4.42
CA LEU A 10 -8.27 -6.49 3.12
C LEU A 10 -9.75 -6.08 3.26
N GLU A 11 -10.49 -6.74 4.14
CA GLU A 11 -11.87 -6.36 4.44
C GLU A 11 -11.91 -5.00 5.16
N ALA A 12 -11.04 -4.83 6.15
CA ALA A 12 -10.98 -3.62 6.95
C ALA A 12 -10.63 -2.37 6.14
N VAL A 13 -9.67 -2.45 5.22
CA VAL A 13 -9.32 -1.31 4.35
C VAL A 13 -10.47 -0.97 3.40
N THR A 14 -11.18 -1.98 2.90
CA THR A 14 -12.35 -1.78 2.03
C THR A 14 -13.47 -1.06 2.80
N GLN A 15 -13.78 -1.51 4.02
CA GLN A 15 -14.76 -0.85 4.89
C GLN A 15 -14.32 0.57 5.28
N PHE A 16 -13.01 0.77 5.52
CA PHE A 16 -12.48 2.09 5.83
C PHE A 16 -12.71 3.09 4.69
N PHE A 17 -12.44 2.71 3.45
CA PHE A 17 -12.75 3.53 2.27
C PHE A 17 -14.25 3.82 2.17
N GLN A 18 -15.11 2.82 2.36
CA GLN A 18 -16.56 3.00 2.32
C GLN A 18 -17.05 4.00 3.37
N HIS A 19 -16.50 3.97 4.58
CA HIS A 19 -16.81 4.96 5.62
C HIS A 19 -16.36 6.38 5.28
N GLN A 20 -15.36 6.54 4.40
CA GLN A 20 -14.98 7.85 3.83
C GLN A 20 -15.84 8.24 2.61
N GLY A 21 -16.85 7.44 2.26
CA GLY A 21 -17.68 7.65 1.05
C GLY A 21 -16.96 7.33 -0.25
N LEU A 22 -15.89 6.51 -0.19
CA LEU A 22 -15.06 6.14 -1.33
C LEU A 22 -15.15 4.64 -1.60
N ASP A 23 -14.90 4.26 -2.85
CA ASP A 23 -14.66 2.88 -3.25
C ASP A 23 -13.15 2.72 -3.55
N ILE A 24 -12.44 1.88 -2.80
CA ILE A 24 -11.01 1.62 -3.01
C ILE A 24 -10.68 1.16 -4.45
N ARG A 25 -11.65 0.55 -5.14
CA ARG A 25 -11.53 0.10 -6.54
C ARG A 25 -11.64 1.27 -7.55
N GLN A 26 -12.08 2.44 -7.12
CA GLN A 26 -12.37 3.57 -8.01
C GLN A 26 -11.80 4.91 -7.50
N ALA A 27 -11.30 4.97 -6.27
CA ALA A 27 -10.85 6.20 -5.63
C ALA A 27 -9.75 6.90 -6.44
N PRO A 28 -9.86 8.21 -6.71
CA PRO A 28 -8.78 8.98 -7.33
C PRO A 28 -7.46 8.82 -6.56
N LEU A 29 -6.31 8.91 -7.24
CA LEU A 29 -4.99 8.66 -6.65
C LEU A 29 -4.79 9.39 -5.30
N LYS A 30 -5.13 10.67 -5.25
CA LYS A 30 -4.99 11.48 -4.03
C LYS A 30 -5.81 10.92 -2.86
N ASP A 31 -7.06 10.57 -3.13
CA ASP A 31 -7.97 10.02 -2.12
C ASP A 31 -7.56 8.60 -1.72
N PHE A 32 -7.05 7.82 -2.68
CA PHE A 32 -6.51 6.49 -2.45
C PHE A 32 -5.30 6.52 -1.49
N VAL A 33 -4.30 7.36 -1.77
CA VAL A 33 -3.15 7.54 -0.89
C VAL A 33 -3.60 8.05 0.47
N SER A 34 -4.38 9.12 0.51
CA SER A 34 -4.84 9.72 1.78
C SER A 34 -5.63 8.73 2.65
N CYS A 35 -6.51 7.91 2.05
CA CYS A 35 -7.26 6.90 2.78
C CYS A 35 -6.39 5.76 3.29
N LEU A 36 -5.38 5.30 2.52
CA LEU A 36 -4.46 4.26 2.99
C LEU A 36 -3.59 4.75 4.15
N LEU A 37 -3.08 5.99 4.09
CA LEU A 37 -2.33 6.57 5.19
C LEU A 37 -3.22 6.77 6.42
N GLY A 38 -4.46 7.24 6.24
CA GLY A 38 -5.43 7.35 7.33
C GLY A 38 -5.84 6.00 7.92
N PHE A 39 -5.90 4.95 7.10
CA PHE A 39 -6.15 3.58 7.54
C PHE A 39 -5.01 3.06 8.41
N TYR A 40 -3.76 3.29 8.00
CA TYR A 40 -2.58 2.96 8.80
C TYR A 40 -2.57 3.69 10.14
N GLU A 41 -2.87 4.99 10.11
CA GLU A 41 -2.91 5.83 11.31
C GLU A 41 -3.95 5.34 12.33
N ARG A 42 -5.16 4.98 11.87
CA ARG A 42 -6.34 4.81 12.74
C ARG A 42 -6.76 3.37 13.00
N VAL A 43 -6.35 2.41 12.17
CA VAL A 43 -6.72 1.01 12.34
C VAL A 43 -5.54 0.22 12.87
N GLU A 44 -5.71 -0.33 14.07
CA GLU A 44 -4.73 -1.16 14.75
C GLU A 44 -5.04 -2.65 14.57
N PHE A 45 -3.99 -3.45 14.58
CA PHE A 45 -4.04 -4.91 14.52
C PHE A 45 -3.34 -5.51 15.74
N SER A 46 -3.82 -6.67 16.19
CA SER A 46 -3.25 -7.38 17.34
C SER A 46 -2.23 -8.44 16.93
N ASN A 47 -1.49 -8.91 17.94
CA ASN A 47 -0.49 -9.96 17.84
C ASN A 47 0.72 -9.63 16.96
N LEU A 48 1.09 -8.35 16.93
CA LEU A 48 2.23 -7.87 16.17
C LEU A 48 3.49 -7.82 17.04
N ALA A 49 4.63 -8.08 16.43
CA ALA A 49 5.92 -7.88 17.04
C ALA A 49 6.06 -6.44 17.57
N PRO A 50 6.63 -6.25 18.77
CA PRO A 50 6.94 -4.92 19.25
C PRO A 50 7.96 -4.26 18.32
N ASP A 51 7.79 -2.98 18.04
CA ASP A 51 8.69 -2.15 17.23
C ASP A 51 8.98 -2.74 15.82
N GLY A 52 8.21 -2.32 14.82
CA GLY A 52 8.37 -2.76 13.42
C GLY A 52 7.40 -3.86 12.99
N GLY A 53 6.49 -4.28 13.86
CA GLY A 53 5.43 -5.23 13.49
C GLY A 53 4.32 -4.68 12.59
N ASP A 54 4.26 -3.37 12.36
CA ASP A 54 3.22 -2.68 11.55
C ASP A 54 3.84 -1.50 10.78
N MET A 55 4.16 -1.72 9.50
CA MET A 55 4.89 -0.76 8.67
C MET A 55 4.18 -0.51 7.35
N LEU A 56 4.42 0.65 6.74
CA LEU A 56 4.09 0.88 5.34
C LEU A 56 5.32 0.84 4.45
N LEU A 57 5.11 0.44 3.22
CA LEU A 57 6.07 0.45 2.14
C LEU A 57 5.41 1.04 0.90
N LEU A 58 5.98 2.11 0.36
CA LEU A 58 5.71 2.53 -1.02
C LEU A 58 6.69 1.79 -1.92
N GLN A 59 6.21 1.17 -3.00
CA GLN A 59 7.02 0.66 -4.09
C GLN A 59 6.45 1.10 -5.42
N PHE A 60 7.32 1.41 -6.37
CA PHE A 60 6.91 1.68 -7.73
C PHE A 60 7.95 1.21 -8.73
N GLY A 61 7.50 0.87 -9.93
CA GLY A 61 8.37 0.44 -11.02
C GLY A 61 7.59 -0.10 -12.19
N THR A 62 8.31 -0.52 -13.24
CA THR A 62 7.71 -1.17 -14.41
C THR A 62 8.08 -2.64 -14.44
N TYR A 63 7.09 -3.53 -14.33
CA TYR A 63 7.31 -4.96 -14.18
C TYR A 63 6.47 -5.77 -15.16
N ASP A 64 6.96 -6.96 -15.52
CA ASP A 64 6.19 -7.98 -16.22
C ASP A 64 6.15 -9.26 -15.38
N TRP A 65 5.04 -9.41 -14.66
CA TRP A 65 4.77 -10.59 -13.82
C TRP A 65 4.09 -11.73 -14.59
N GLY A 66 4.18 -11.74 -15.93
CA GLY A 66 3.60 -12.77 -16.81
C GLY A 66 2.22 -12.44 -17.39
N ALA A 67 1.67 -11.27 -17.04
CA ALA A 67 0.43 -10.73 -17.63
C ALA A 67 0.69 -9.53 -18.56
N GLY A 68 1.94 -9.35 -18.99
CA GLY A 68 2.40 -8.19 -19.73
C GLY A 68 2.95 -7.10 -18.81
N THR A 69 3.66 -6.17 -19.41
CA THR A 69 4.35 -5.08 -18.72
C THR A 69 3.37 -4.03 -18.20
N HIS A 70 3.51 -3.64 -16.93
CA HIS A 70 2.71 -2.60 -16.29
C HIS A 70 3.60 -1.70 -15.43
N PHE A 71 3.28 -0.42 -15.34
CA PHE A 71 3.81 0.43 -14.28
C PHE A 71 2.95 0.22 -13.04
N GLU A 72 3.57 -0.15 -11.93
CA GLU A 72 2.91 -0.44 -10.66
C GLU A 72 3.26 0.66 -9.66
N PHE A 73 2.25 1.15 -8.94
CA PHE A 73 2.38 2.01 -7.78
C PHE A 73 1.66 1.33 -6.63
N ASP A 74 2.42 0.84 -5.66
CA ASP A 74 1.91 0.01 -4.57
C ASP A 74 2.21 0.65 -3.21
N ILE A 75 1.17 0.69 -2.37
CA ILE A 75 1.34 0.95 -0.94
C ILE A 75 1.01 -0.34 -0.21
N THR A 76 2.04 -0.99 0.29
CA THR A 76 1.94 -2.19 1.11
C THR A 76 1.88 -1.82 2.58
N ARG A 77 0.98 -2.47 3.32
CA ARG A 77 1.06 -2.53 4.78
C ARG A 77 1.58 -3.91 5.18
N GLN A 78 2.76 -3.94 5.79
CA GLN A 78 3.41 -5.17 6.24
C GLN A 78 3.16 -5.37 7.73
N PHE A 79 2.83 -6.61 8.08
CA PHE A 79 2.65 -7.07 9.43
C PHE A 79 3.69 -8.12 9.77
N ILE A 80 4.30 -8.04 10.96
CA ILE A 80 5.15 -9.09 11.51
C ILE A 80 4.51 -9.55 12.82
N THR A 81 4.12 -10.82 12.92
CA THR A 81 3.46 -11.36 14.12
C THR A 81 4.47 -11.72 15.21
N ALA A 82 4.09 -11.55 16.48
CA ALA A 82 5.00 -11.75 17.61
C ALA A 82 5.29 -13.23 17.92
N ASP A 83 4.36 -14.12 17.60
CA ASP A 83 4.36 -15.52 18.06
C ASP A 83 4.92 -16.52 17.05
N GLU A 84 5.24 -16.09 15.83
CA GLU A 84 5.71 -16.94 14.74
C GLU A 84 7.22 -16.79 14.56
N GLN A 85 7.93 -17.91 14.38
CA GLN A 85 9.35 -17.95 14.01
C GLN A 85 9.46 -18.19 12.50
N ASP A 86 10.45 -17.57 11.86
CA ASP A 86 10.78 -17.68 10.43
C ASP A 86 9.81 -16.92 9.47
N ASP A 87 9.86 -17.25 8.18
CA ASP A 87 9.22 -16.50 7.07
C ASP A 87 7.68 -16.42 7.20
N ASP A 88 7.04 -17.39 7.87
CA ASP A 88 5.57 -17.42 8.09
C ASP A 88 5.07 -16.22 8.92
N ALA A 89 5.96 -15.56 9.67
CA ALA A 89 5.62 -14.42 10.54
C ALA A 89 5.25 -13.14 9.78
N ILE A 90 5.52 -13.08 8.46
CA ILE A 90 5.30 -11.88 7.66
C ILE A 90 4.04 -12.04 6.81
N SER A 91 3.14 -11.07 6.93
CA SER A 91 2.00 -10.93 6.02
C SER A 91 1.91 -9.51 5.48
N GLN A 92 1.30 -9.37 4.30
CA GLN A 92 1.19 -8.10 3.61
C GLN A 92 -0.23 -7.86 3.13
N LEU A 93 -0.66 -6.60 3.23
CA LEU A 93 -1.78 -6.06 2.47
C LEU A 93 -1.19 -5.20 1.35
N ASN A 94 -1.23 -5.71 0.11
CA ASN A 94 -0.80 -4.95 -1.07
C ASN A 94 -1.99 -4.16 -1.63
N CYS A 95 -1.77 -2.89 -1.93
CA CYS A 95 -2.75 -1.99 -2.51
C CYS A 95 -2.15 -1.31 -3.74
N SER A 96 -2.21 -2.01 -4.88
CA SER A 96 -1.49 -1.65 -6.10
C SER A 96 -2.42 -0.99 -7.12
N LEU A 97 -1.94 0.10 -7.71
CA LEU A 97 -2.50 0.74 -8.90
C LEU A 97 -1.62 0.37 -10.09
N LEU A 98 -2.22 -0.20 -11.13
CA LEU A 98 -1.54 -0.60 -12.35
C LEU A 98 -1.87 0.40 -13.46
N TYR A 99 -0.86 0.82 -14.19
CA TYR A 99 -0.95 1.72 -15.33
C TYR A 99 -0.35 1.06 -16.57
N ARG A 100 -0.86 1.45 -17.74
CA ARG A 100 -0.25 1.04 -19.02
C ARG A 100 1.16 1.63 -19.11
N PRO A 101 2.19 0.85 -19.49
CA PRO A 101 3.55 1.34 -19.54
C PRO A 101 3.73 2.30 -20.72
N THR A 102 3.74 3.60 -20.44
CA THR A 102 4.08 4.64 -21.43
C THR A 102 5.59 4.92 -21.39
N PRO A 103 6.20 5.48 -22.45
CA PRO A 103 7.60 5.91 -22.39
C PRO A 103 7.92 6.85 -21.22
N ALA A 104 6.96 7.70 -20.82
CA ALA A 104 7.10 8.57 -19.66
C ALA A 104 7.14 7.77 -18.35
N LEU A 105 6.24 6.81 -18.17
CA LEU A 105 6.21 5.95 -16.96
C LEU A 105 7.41 5.03 -16.87
N MET A 106 7.88 4.49 -18.00
CA MET A 106 9.12 3.69 -18.03
C MET A 106 10.36 4.52 -17.66
N ALA A 107 10.39 5.82 -17.97
CA ALA A 107 11.50 6.71 -17.63
C ALA A 107 11.55 7.12 -16.15
N VAL A 108 10.47 6.87 -15.38
CA VAL A 108 10.45 7.09 -13.92
C VAL A 108 11.45 6.19 -13.20
N GLY A 109 11.70 4.99 -13.75
CA GLY A 109 12.49 3.95 -13.11
C GLY A 109 11.71 3.24 -11.99
N GLU A 110 12.45 2.68 -11.04
CA GLU A 110 11.91 2.01 -9.86
C GLU A 110 12.39 2.68 -8.58
N GLY A 111 11.66 2.45 -7.48
CA GLY A 111 12.04 2.94 -6.18
C GLY A 111 11.09 2.49 -5.09
N ASP A 112 11.56 2.64 -3.85
CA ASP A 112 10.81 2.29 -2.66
C ASP A 112 11.05 3.28 -1.51
N LYS A 113 10.13 3.26 -0.54
CA LYS A 113 10.27 3.99 0.71
C LYS A 113 9.51 3.28 1.83
N TRP A 114 10.20 3.02 2.93
CA TRP A 114 9.58 2.55 4.17
C TRP A 114 9.07 3.70 5.05
N CYS A 115 7.99 3.40 5.77
CA CYS A 115 7.48 4.12 6.93
C CYS A 115 7.38 3.11 8.07
N SER A 116 8.39 3.10 8.94
CA SER A 116 8.53 2.08 9.98
C SER A 116 7.63 2.34 11.19
N THR A 117 7.19 3.58 11.37
CA THR A 117 6.33 3.97 12.50
C THR A 117 5.30 5.02 12.10
N ARG A 118 4.20 5.12 12.87
CA ARG A 118 3.18 6.17 12.72
C ARG A 118 3.75 7.59 12.87
N ALA A 119 4.84 7.76 13.62
CA ALA A 119 5.49 9.06 13.76
C ALA A 119 6.15 9.56 12.45
N GLU A 120 6.48 8.63 11.54
CA GLU A 120 7.07 8.94 10.24
C GLU A 120 6.03 9.26 9.16
N LEU A 121 4.74 9.07 9.45
CA LEU A 121 3.67 9.13 8.45
C LEU A 121 3.62 10.45 7.70
N GLY A 122 3.87 11.58 8.38
CA GLY A 122 3.94 12.89 7.73
C GLY A 122 5.09 13.02 6.73
N THR A 123 6.28 12.53 7.09
CA THR A 123 7.45 12.50 6.19
C THR A 123 7.23 11.52 5.03
N PHE A 124 6.58 10.39 5.29
CA PHE A 124 6.24 9.40 4.29
C PHE A 124 5.24 9.94 3.26
N GLN A 125 4.19 10.62 3.72
CA GLN A 125 3.24 11.31 2.83
C GLN A 125 3.95 12.34 1.95
N ALA A 126 4.79 13.19 2.54
CA ALA A 126 5.53 14.20 1.81
C ALA A 126 6.46 13.58 0.75
N PHE A 127 7.09 12.42 1.07
CA PHE A 127 7.89 11.68 0.10
C PHE A 127 7.06 11.16 -1.07
N ILE A 128 5.90 10.53 -0.79
CA ILE A 128 4.98 10.05 -1.83
C ILE A 128 4.64 11.19 -2.77
N GLU A 129 4.12 12.29 -2.24
CA GLU A 129 3.65 13.44 -3.02
C GLU A 129 4.76 14.14 -3.83
N ALA A 130 6.00 14.10 -3.34
CA ALA A 130 7.18 14.67 -4.02
C ALA A 130 7.86 13.69 -4.99
N SER A 131 7.45 12.42 -5.05
CA SER A 131 8.10 11.41 -5.88
C SER A 131 7.81 11.63 -7.36
N SER A 132 8.79 11.30 -8.22
CA SER A 132 8.61 11.28 -9.68
C SER A 132 7.50 10.32 -10.10
N ALA A 133 7.34 9.21 -9.39
CA ALA A 133 6.27 8.24 -9.61
C ALA A 133 4.89 8.86 -9.42
N TYR A 134 4.64 9.50 -8.28
CA TYR A 134 3.35 10.16 -8.00
C TYR A 134 3.06 11.27 -9.00
N ALA A 135 4.07 12.09 -9.32
CA ALA A 135 3.94 13.14 -10.34
C ALA A 135 3.65 12.60 -11.74
N ALA A 136 4.13 11.40 -12.08
CA ALA A 136 3.93 10.80 -13.40
C ALA A 136 2.55 10.13 -13.57
N ILE A 137 1.91 9.71 -12.46
CA ILE A 137 0.62 9.00 -12.50
C ILE A 137 -0.57 9.88 -12.07
N ILE A 138 -0.33 11.08 -11.53
CA ILE A 138 -1.43 11.96 -11.12
C ILE A 138 -2.28 12.39 -12.33
N GLY A 139 -3.56 12.02 -12.30
CA GLY A 139 -4.50 12.28 -13.40
C GLY A 139 -4.46 11.25 -14.53
N GLU A 140 -3.53 10.28 -14.49
CA GLU A 140 -3.53 9.17 -15.43
C GLU A 140 -4.64 8.15 -15.10
N PRO A 141 -5.26 7.54 -16.12
CA PRO A 141 -6.27 6.51 -15.89
C PRO A 141 -5.59 5.24 -15.37
N VAL A 142 -6.08 4.76 -14.23
CA VAL A 142 -5.70 3.46 -13.69
C VAL A 142 -6.21 2.36 -14.63
N PHE A 143 -5.31 1.50 -15.09
CA PHE A 143 -5.65 0.36 -15.94
C PHE A 143 -6.31 -0.76 -15.14
N ASP A 144 -5.75 -1.08 -13.97
CA ASP A 144 -6.26 -2.11 -13.06
C ASP A 144 -5.85 -1.80 -11.61
N ARG A 145 -6.52 -2.44 -10.65
CA ARG A 145 -6.20 -2.34 -9.22
C ARG A 145 -6.12 -3.72 -8.61
N ARG A 146 -5.02 -3.98 -7.92
CA ARG A 146 -4.80 -5.24 -7.20
C ARG A 146 -4.79 -4.96 -5.71
N LEU A 147 -5.75 -5.59 -5.02
CA LEU A 147 -5.88 -5.54 -3.58
C LEU A 147 -5.80 -6.98 -3.08
N ALA A 148 -4.78 -7.28 -2.30
CA ALA A 148 -4.53 -8.64 -1.86
C ALA A 148 -3.97 -8.64 -0.44
N TRP A 149 -4.39 -9.63 0.34
CA TRP A 149 -3.66 -10.03 1.54
C TRP A 149 -2.96 -11.36 1.25
N SER A 150 -1.71 -11.50 1.69
CA SER A 150 -0.94 -12.74 1.56
C SER A 150 0.05 -12.91 2.72
N LEU A 151 0.38 -14.18 3.00
CA LEU A 151 1.60 -14.55 3.72
C LEU A 151 2.78 -14.45 2.74
N VAL A 152 3.95 -14.06 3.24
CA VAL A 152 5.19 -13.86 2.44
C VAL A 152 6.10 -15.07 2.57
#